data_AF-A0A2E6ACL1-F1
#
_entry.id   AF-A0A2E6ACL1-F1
#
_cell.length_a   1.000
_cell.length_b   1.000
_cell.length_c   1.000
_cell.angle_alpha   90.00
_cell.angle_beta   90.00
_cell.angle_gamma   90.00
#
_symmetry.space_group_name_H-M   'P 1'
#
loop_
_entity.id
_entity.type
_entity.pdbx_description
1 polymer ?
#
loop_
_entity_poly.entity_id
_entity_poly.type
_entity_poly.pdbx_seq_one_letter_code
_entity_poly.pdbx_strand_id
1 'polypeptide(L)'
;MSCNQLAERVEQIEPIANLQEVARACLLLSNAVESPNDLDDGELLRSWREIGLKLQLATDQHAAVTEELQDLAKSDPSEFSKEQIWILLRAIKVQSQVLELYLGEPAVDI
;
A
#
# COMPACT_ATOMS: atom_id res chain seq x y z
N MET A 1 21.07 -4.08 -7.72
CA MET A 1 21.21 -4.76 -6.42
C MET A 1 20.49 -6.10 -6.50
N SER A 2 20.93 -7.14 -5.80
CA SER A 2 20.08 -8.31 -5.54
C SER A 2 19.11 -8.01 -4.39
N CYS A 3 18.00 -8.75 -4.30
CA CYS A 3 17.03 -8.58 -3.21
C CYS A 3 17.68 -8.75 -1.82
N ASN A 4 18.65 -9.67 -1.69
CA ASN A 4 19.36 -9.90 -0.42
C ASN A 4 20.20 -8.69 0.01
N GLN A 5 20.88 -8.03 -0.94
CA GLN A 5 21.66 -6.84 -0.65
C GLN A 5 20.77 -5.65 -0.24
N LEU A 6 19.56 -5.54 -0.82
CA LEU A 6 18.57 -4.55 -0.39
C LEU A 6 18.10 -4.83 1.02
N ALA A 7 17.78 -6.09 1.34
CA ALA A 7 17.34 -6.51 2.66
C ALA A 7 18.41 -6.21 3.72
N GLU A 8 19.68 -6.53 3.45
CA GLU A 8 20.80 -6.22 4.36
C GLU A 8 20.92 -4.71 4.62
N ARG A 9 20.78 -3.86 3.60
CA ARG A 9 20.81 -2.40 3.79
C ARG A 9 19.60 -1.90 4.60
N VAL A 10 18.41 -2.44 4.35
CA VAL A 10 17.20 -2.09 5.10
C VAL A 10 17.33 -2.50 6.58
N GLU A 11 17.85 -3.69 6.86
CA GLU A 11 18.10 -4.17 8.23
C GLU A 11 19.14 -3.32 8.97
N GLN A 12 20.14 -2.79 8.27
CA GLN A 12 21.13 -1.88 8.88
C GLN A 12 20.51 -0.52 9.24
N ILE A 13 19.59 -0.03 8.40
CA ILE A 13 18.94 1.27 8.59
C ILE A 13 17.85 1.20 9.66
N GLU A 14 17.08 0.10 9.70
CA GLU A 14 16.01 -0.12 10.68
C GLU A 14 16.16 -1.49 11.37
N PRO A 15 17.03 -1.61 12.38
CA PRO A 15 17.39 -2.90 12.99
C PRO A 15 16.28 -3.59 13.77
N ILE A 16 15.21 -2.87 14.07
CA ILE A 16 14.04 -3.39 14.80
C ILE A 16 12.97 -3.95 13.86
N ALA A 17 13.13 -3.78 12.55
CA ALA A 17 12.19 -4.29 11.57
C ALA A 17 12.17 -5.83 11.59
N ASN A 18 10.97 -6.41 11.59
CA ASN A 18 10.80 -7.85 11.47
C ASN A 18 10.96 -8.30 10.00
N LEU A 19 11.09 -9.62 9.78
CA LEU A 19 11.29 -10.18 8.45
C LEU A 19 10.21 -9.78 7.44
N GLN A 20 8.95 -9.70 7.88
CA GLN A 20 7.84 -9.32 7.00
C GLN A 20 7.93 -7.85 6.59
N GLU A 21 8.36 -6.97 7.50
CA GLU A 21 8.59 -5.55 7.24
C GLU A 21 9.74 -5.36 6.25
N VAL A 22 10.86 -6.06 6.44
CA VAL A 22 12.01 -6.01 5.52
C VAL A 22 11.66 -6.53 4.13
N ALA A 23 10.92 -7.64 4.03
CA ALA A 23 10.50 -8.17 2.74
C ALA A 23 9.54 -7.20 2.01
N ARG A 24 8.60 -6.60 2.75
CA ARG A 24 7.69 -5.59 2.22
C ARG A 24 8.45 -4.33 1.79
N ALA A 25 9.47 -3.92 2.53
CA ALA A 25 10.40 -2.86 2.14
C ALA A 25 11.00 -3.09 0.78
N CYS A 26 11.59 -4.28 0.61
CA CYS A 26 12.31 -4.62 -0.60
C CYS A 26 11.39 -4.54 -1.81
N LEU A 27 10.17 -5.06 -1.69
CA LEU A 27 9.16 -4.99 -2.74
C LEU A 27 8.77 -3.54 -3.05
N LEU A 28 8.35 -2.78 -2.04
CA LEU A 28 7.81 -1.44 -2.26
C LEU A 28 8.88 -0.46 -2.77
N LEU A 29 10.12 -0.57 -2.28
CA LEU A 29 11.25 0.20 -2.78
C LEU A 29 11.59 -0.16 -4.23
N SER A 30 11.51 -1.46 -4.58
CA SER A 30 11.73 -1.91 -5.97
C SER A 30 10.63 -1.44 -6.91
N ASN A 31 9.40 -1.28 -6.40
CA ASN A 31 8.28 -0.72 -7.16
C ASN A 31 8.40 0.81 -7.33
N ALA A 32 9.00 1.51 -6.37
CA ALA A 32 9.06 2.97 -6.34
C ALA A 32 10.29 3.57 -7.04
N VAL A 33 11.38 2.82 -7.20
CA VAL A 33 12.65 3.32 -7.71
C VAL A 33 13.21 2.37 -8.77
N GLU A 34 13.51 2.90 -9.96
CA GLU A 34 14.04 2.11 -11.09
C GLU A 34 15.35 1.40 -10.76
N SER A 35 16.21 2.03 -9.95
CA SER A 35 17.51 1.50 -9.55
C SER A 35 17.79 1.80 -8.07
N PRO A 36 17.47 0.86 -7.16
CA PRO A 36 17.80 0.99 -5.73
C PRO A 36 19.30 1.05 -5.44
N ASN A 37 20.16 0.84 -6.45
CA ASN A 37 21.61 0.99 -6.34
C ASN A 37 22.05 2.45 -6.20
N ASP A 38 21.27 3.37 -6.75
CA ASP A 38 21.68 4.78 -6.87
C ASP A 38 21.30 5.60 -5.63
N LEU A 39 20.53 5.00 -4.71
CA LEU A 39 20.13 5.61 -3.45
C LEU A 39 21.26 5.51 -2.42
N ASP A 40 21.63 6.65 -1.85
CA ASP A 40 22.39 6.69 -0.61
C ASP A 40 21.52 6.22 0.59
N ASP A 41 22.15 5.96 1.74
CA ASP A 41 21.43 5.43 2.91
C ASP A 41 20.37 6.42 3.44
N GLY A 42 20.57 7.73 3.24
CA GLY A 42 19.62 8.76 3.65
C GLY A 42 18.40 8.84 2.74
N GLU A 43 18.59 8.71 1.44
CA GLU A 43 17.55 8.61 0.42
C GLU A 43 16.77 7.30 0.57
N LEU A 44 17.48 6.19 0.83
CA LEU A 44 16.86 4.89 1.09
C LEU A 44 15.97 4.95 2.33
N LEU A 45 16.45 5.54 3.43
CA LEU A 45 15.66 5.75 4.66
C LEU A 45 14.44 6.67 4.41
N ARG A 46 14.61 7.72 3.61
CA ARG A 46 13.51 8.64 3.27
C ARG A 46 12.43 7.92 2.45
N SER A 47 12.83 7.23 1.39
CA SER A 47 11.91 6.47 0.54
C SER A 47 11.22 5.37 1.34
N TRP A 48 11.94 4.68 2.23
CA TRP A 48 11.37 3.69 3.15
C TRP A 48 10.26 4.29 4.03
N ARG A 49 10.52 5.42 4.70
CA ARG A 49 9.52 6.09 5.55
C ARG A 49 8.32 6.58 4.75
N GLU A 50 8.56 7.17 3.59
CA GLU A 50 7.48 7.69 2.73
C GLU A 50 6.55 6.56 2.26
N ILE A 51 7.13 5.45 1.83
CA ILE A 51 6.42 4.26 1.39
C ILE A 51 5.64 3.63 2.56
N GLY A 52 6.27 3.54 3.75
CA GLY A 52 5.62 3.05 4.96
C GLY A 52 4.38 3.88 5.31
N LEU A 53 4.48 5.21 5.23
CA LEU A 53 3.35 6.12 5.46
C LEU A 53 2.25 5.96 4.40
N LYS A 54 2.59 5.81 3.12
CA LYS A 54 1.61 5.57 2.05
C LYS A 54 0.85 4.26 2.27
N LEU A 55 1.57 3.20 2.63
CA LEU A 55 0.97 1.90 2.94
C LEU A 55 0.07 1.96 4.16
N GLN A 56 0.50 2.64 5.23
CA GLN A 56 -0.31 2.82 6.43
C GLN A 56 -1.60 3.57 6.08
N LEU A 57 -1.51 4.69 5.35
CA LEU A 57 -2.67 5.44 4.89
C LEU A 57 -3.64 4.59 4.05
N ALA A 58 -3.13 3.81 3.10
CA ALA A 58 -3.95 2.94 2.26
C ALA A 58 -4.64 1.84 3.10
N THR A 59 -3.94 1.30 4.11
CA THR A 59 -4.49 0.30 5.03
C THR A 59 -5.59 0.90 5.92
N ASP A 60 -5.38 2.10 6.44
CA ASP A 60 -6.37 2.82 7.25
C ASP A 60 -7.63 3.14 6.44
N GLN A 61 -7.46 3.60 5.19
CA GLN A 61 -8.58 3.83 4.27
C GLN A 61 -9.32 2.53 3.94
N HIS A 62 -8.60 1.44 3.70
CA HIS A 62 -9.20 0.14 3.47
C HIS A 62 -10.03 -0.32 4.66
N ALA A 63 -9.54 -0.15 5.90
CA ALA A 63 -10.27 -0.50 7.11
C ALA A 63 -11.57 0.31 7.24
N ALA A 64 -11.51 1.63 7.04
CA ALA A 64 -12.68 2.51 7.10
C ALA A 64 -13.73 2.16 6.03
N VAL A 65 -13.30 1.91 4.79
CA VAL A 65 -14.20 1.49 3.70
C VAL A 65 -14.83 0.12 3.99
N THR A 66 -14.07 -0.81 4.58
CA THR A 66 -14.57 -2.14 4.92
C THR A 66 -15.73 -2.04 5.92
N GLU A 67 -15.63 -1.15 6.90
CA GLU A 67 -16.71 -0.88 7.86
C GLU A 67 -17.96 -0.34 7.15
N GLU A 68 -17.81 0.65 6.27
CA GLU A 68 -18.95 1.20 5.51
C GLU A 68 -19.60 0.17 4.57
N LEU A 69 -18.80 -0.72 3.96
CA LEU A 69 -19.32 -1.82 3.15
C LEU A 69 -20.08 -2.85 3.98
N GLN A 70 -19.62 -3.15 5.20
CA GLN A 70 -20.32 -4.06 6.11
C GLN A 70 -21.68 -3.49 6.54
N ASP A 71 -21.77 -2.18 6.73
CA ASP A 71 -23.04 -1.52 7.02
C ASP A 71 -23.95 -1.46 5.79
N LEU A 72 -23.40 -1.21 4.61
CA LEU A 72 -24.14 -1.27 3.36
C LEU A 72 -24.67 -2.68 3.07
N ALA A 73 -23.90 -3.74 3.34
CA ALA A 73 -24.29 -5.12 3.13
C ALA A 73 -25.48 -5.58 4.00
N LYS A 74 -25.80 -4.84 5.08
CA LYS A 74 -27.00 -5.07 5.89
C LYS A 74 -28.26 -4.47 5.27
N SER A 75 -28.13 -3.63 4.25
CA SER A 75 -29.23 -2.98 3.54
C SER A 75 -29.66 -3.79 2.31
N ASP A 76 -30.92 -3.63 1.86
CA ASP A 76 -31.40 -4.29 0.64
C ASP A 76 -30.72 -3.69 -0.62
N PRO A 77 -29.97 -4.49 -1.42
CA PRO A 77 -29.33 -4.03 -2.65
C PRO A 77 -30.28 -3.43 -3.68
N SER A 78 -31.55 -3.83 -3.68
CA SER A 78 -32.55 -3.34 -4.64
C SER A 78 -33.02 -1.91 -4.35
N GLU A 79 -32.71 -1.37 -3.17
CA GLU A 79 -33.11 -0.03 -2.73
C GLU A 79 -31.94 0.92 -2.49
N PHE A 80 -30.75 0.61 -3.02
CA PHE A 80 -29.57 1.43 -2.77
C PHE A 80 -29.78 2.90 -3.17
N SER A 81 -29.55 3.79 -2.21
CA SER A 81 -29.56 5.23 -2.41
C SER A 81 -28.35 5.67 -3.24
N LYS A 82 -28.41 6.91 -3.76
CA LYS A 82 -27.26 7.50 -4.48
C LYS A 82 -25.99 7.54 -3.62
N GLU A 83 -26.13 7.78 -2.32
CA GLU A 83 -25.01 7.80 -1.37
C GLU A 83 -24.39 6.42 -1.24
N GLN A 84 -25.22 5.37 -1.18
CA GLN A 84 -24.77 3.98 -1.10
C GLN A 84 -24.04 3.52 -2.38
N ILE A 85 -24.46 3.98 -3.55
CA ILE A 85 -23.73 3.74 -4.82
C ILE A 85 -22.34 4.42 -4.79
N TRP A 86 -22.24 5.62 -4.21
CA TRP A 86 -20.94 6.29 -4.04
C TRP A 86 -20.01 5.54 -3.09
N ILE A 87 -20.52 4.92 -2.03
CA ILE A 87 -19.75 4.06 -1.13
C ILE A 87 -19.14 2.89 -1.93
N LEU A 88 -19.91 2.23 -2.80
CA LEU A 88 -19.42 1.14 -3.64
C LEU A 88 -18.32 1.57 -4.61
N LEU A 89 -18.52 2.69 -5.32
CA LEU A 89 -17.51 3.24 -6.26
C LEU A 89 -16.22 3.60 -5.53
N ARG A 90 -16.33 4.26 -4.37
CA ARG A 90 -15.17 4.59 -3.54
C ARG A 90 -14.48 3.33 -3.03
N ALA A 91 -15.24 2.28 -2.70
CA ALA A 91 -14.66 1.03 -2.24
C ALA A 91 -13.81 0.33 -3.30
N ILE A 92 -14.28 0.28 -4.54
CA ILE A 92 -13.52 -0.25 -5.69
C ILE A 92 -12.20 0.52 -5.83
N LYS A 93 -12.25 1.85 -5.72
CA LYS A 93 -11.07 2.70 -5.79
C LYS A 93 -10.06 2.43 -4.67
N VAL A 94 -10.53 2.34 -3.42
CA VAL A 94 -9.65 2.10 -2.26
C VAL A 94 -9.05 0.69 -2.28
N GLN A 95 -9.81 -0.33 -2.70
CA GLN A 95 -9.28 -1.68 -2.87
C GLN A 95 -8.19 -1.73 -3.96
N SER A 96 -8.36 -0.97 -5.03
CA SER A 96 -7.38 -0.86 -6.11
C SER A 96 -6.07 -0.22 -5.63
N GLN A 97 -6.13 0.82 -4.79
CA GLN A 97 -4.95 1.52 -4.25
C GLN A 97 -4.02 0.62 -3.42
N VAL A 98 -4.57 -0.30 -2.62
CA VAL A 98 -3.74 -1.25 -1.86
C VAL A 98 -3.02 -2.20 -2.83
N LEU A 99 -3.71 -2.66 -3.86
CA LEU A 99 -3.17 -3.58 -4.86
C LEU A 99 -2.03 -2.92 -5.67
N GLU A 100 -2.20 -1.65 -6.06
CA GLU A 100 -1.20 -0.85 -6.77
C GLU A 100 0.15 -0.81 -6.05
N LEU A 101 0.12 -0.63 -4.72
CA LEU A 101 1.34 -0.58 -3.91
C LEU A 101 2.14 -1.89 -4.04
N TYR A 102 1.46 -3.03 -4.05
CA TYR A 102 2.13 -4.34 -4.16
C TYR A 102 2.53 -4.71 -5.59
N LEU A 103 1.75 -4.31 -6.59
CA LEU A 103 2.00 -4.64 -7.99
C LEU A 103 3.02 -3.69 -8.64
N GLY A 104 3.18 -2.47 -8.13
CA GLY A 104 4.05 -1.45 -8.74
C GLY A 104 3.51 -0.87 -10.05
N GLU A 105 2.29 -1.25 -10.42
CA GLU A 105 1.58 -0.77 -11.60
C GLU A 105 0.31 -0.02 -11.14
N PRO A 106 -0.08 1.07 -11.84
CA PRO A 106 -1.37 1.69 -11.59
C PRO A 106 -2.48 0.68 -11.90
N ALA A 107 -3.48 0.59 -11.03
CA ALA A 107 -4.63 -0.27 -11.26
C ALA A 107 -5.41 0.30 -12.43
N VAL A 108 -6.06 -0.59 -13.18
CA VAL A 108 -6.89 -0.21 -14.31
C VAL A 108 -7.94 0.81 -13.83
N ASP A 109 -7.88 2.04 -14.36
CA ASP A 109 -8.88 3.08 -14.11
C ASP A 109 -10.24 2.57 -14.63
N ILE A 110 -11.21 2.40 -13.72
CA ILE A 110 -12.59 1.97 -14.03
C ILE A 110 -13.53 3.17 -13.96
#